data_AF-A0A183MX30-F1
#
_entry.id   AF-A0A183MX30-F1
#
_cell.length_a   1.000
_cell.length_b   1.000
_cell.length_c   1.000
_cell.angle_alpha   90.00
_cell.angle_beta   90.00
_cell.angle_gamma   90.00
#
_symmetry.space_group_name_H-M   'P 1'
#
loop_
_entity.id
_entity.type
_entity.pdbx_description
1 polymer ?
#
loop_
_entity_poly.entity_id
_entity_poly.type
_entity_poly.pdbx_seq_one_letter_code
_entity_poly.pdbx_strand_id
1 'polypeptide(L)'
;MTPLRPSFQLLPFRPDNIGAWFGYEEADFQKYGVPNPRVQFPAVAKALPRDLYMSIAPGMFHSDVSEPYETLKKAILKRGDLTDRQRLD
;
A
#
# COMPACT_ATOMS: atom_id res chain seq x y z
N MET A 1 12.43 14.67 28.46
CA MET A 1 12.90 14.18 27.13
C MET A 1 11.73 13.51 26.46
N THR A 2 11.06 14.21 25.54
CA THR A 2 10.02 13.62 24.69
C THR A 2 10.74 12.71 23.69
N PRO A 3 10.43 11.41 23.57
CA PRO A 3 11.08 10.58 22.56
C PRO A 3 10.79 11.18 21.19
N LEU A 4 11.85 11.43 20.40
CA LEU A 4 11.69 11.78 18.99
C LEU A 4 10.76 10.74 18.38
N ARG A 5 9.68 11.21 17.76
CA ARG A 5 8.70 10.33 17.09
C ARG A 5 9.50 9.39 16.19
N PRO A 6 9.41 8.05 16.37
CA PRO A 6 10.02 7.14 15.42
C PRO A 6 9.41 7.50 14.06
N SER A 7 10.27 7.90 13.13
CA SER A 7 9.91 8.10 11.73
C SER A 7 9.02 6.93 11.33
N PHE A 8 7.86 7.20 10.74
CA PHE A 8 6.93 6.18 10.27
C PHE A 8 7.67 5.28 9.27
N GLN A 9 8.23 4.16 9.76
CA GLN A 9 8.94 3.19 8.95
C GLN A 9 7.92 2.13 8.60
N LEU A 10 7.38 2.25 7.39
CA LEU A 10 6.48 1.27 6.79
C LEU A 10 7.13 -0.11 6.88
N LEU A 11 6.33 -1.12 7.18
CA LEU A 11 6.79 -2.49 7.07
C LEU A 11 7.25 -2.75 5.64
N PRO A 12 8.36 -3.48 5.43
CA PRO A 12 8.76 -3.87 4.09
C PRO A 12 7.61 -4.62 3.43
N PHE A 13 7.33 -4.27 2.17
CA PHE A 13 6.22 -4.84 1.42
C PHE A 13 6.29 -6.38 1.41
N ARG A 14 5.18 -7.02 1.79
CA ARG A 14 5.06 -8.48 1.82
C ARG A 14 4.08 -8.98 0.75
N PRO A 15 4.57 -9.48 -0.39
CA PRO A 15 3.70 -10.02 -1.45
C PRO A 15 3.03 -11.33 -1.06
N ASP A 16 3.58 -12.07 -0.09
CA ASP A 16 3.04 -13.35 0.41
C ASP A 16 1.75 -13.18 1.22
N ASN A 17 1.54 -12.02 1.85
CA ASN A 17 0.34 -11.74 2.63
C ASN A 17 0.01 -10.24 2.57
N ILE A 18 -0.39 -9.80 1.38
CA ILE A 18 -0.72 -8.40 1.08
C ILE A 18 -1.82 -7.87 2.01
N GLY A 19 -2.82 -8.69 2.33
CA GLY A 19 -3.92 -8.33 3.23
C GLY A 19 -3.44 -8.00 4.64
N ALA A 20 -2.59 -8.86 5.23
CA ALA A 20 -2.02 -8.59 6.55
C ALA A 20 -1.07 -7.38 6.52
N TRP A 21 -0.28 -7.21 5.45
CA TRP A 21 0.59 -6.05 5.30
C TRP A 21 -0.21 -4.74 5.33
N PHE A 22 -1.29 -4.63 4.56
CA PHE A 22 -2.19 -3.47 4.63
C PHE A 22 -2.80 -3.27 6.02
N GLY A 23 -3.21 -4.35 6.69
CA GLY A 23 -3.77 -4.26 8.04
C GLY A 23 -2.80 -3.68 9.08
N TYR A 24 -1.51 -4.01 8.99
CA TYR A 24 -0.49 -3.41 9.87
C TYR A 24 -0.24 -1.94 9.53
N GLU A 25 -0.17 -1.60 8.25
CA GLU A 25 0.02 -0.21 7.79
C GLU A 25 -1.13 0.70 8.23
N GLU A 26 -2.37 0.24 8.08
CA GLU A 26 -3.56 0.97 8.52
C GLU A 26 -3.59 1.15 10.04
N ALA A 27 -3.17 0.14 10.80
CA ALA A 27 -3.03 0.24 12.25
C ALA A 27 -1.97 1.27 12.65
N ASP A 28 -0.83 1.33 11.94
CA ASP A 28 0.19 2.35 12.16
C ASP A 28 -0.33 3.74 11.76
N PHE A 29 -1.03 3.89 10.63
CA PHE A 29 -1.64 5.17 10.24
C PHE A 29 -2.59 5.69 11.31
N GLN A 30 -3.40 4.81 11.90
CA GLN A 30 -4.27 5.16 13.03
C GLN A 30 -3.48 5.53 14.29
N LYS A 31 -2.49 4.71 14.66
CA LYS A 31 -1.65 4.91 15.85
C LYS A 31 -0.87 6.21 15.83
N TYR A 32 -0.37 6.62 14.67
CA TYR A 32 0.43 7.84 14.50
C TYR A 32 -0.41 9.05 14.04
N GLY A 33 -1.73 8.90 13.94
CA GLY A 33 -2.63 10.01 13.61
C GLY A 33 -2.43 10.53 12.18
N VAL A 34 -2.25 9.64 11.21
CA VAL A 34 -2.16 9.93 9.77
C VAL A 34 -3.47 9.53 9.07
N PRO A 35 -4.60 10.23 9.29
CA PRO A 35 -5.87 9.88 8.64
C PRO A 35 -5.96 10.39 7.20
N ASN A 36 -4.98 11.20 6.74
CA ASN A 36 -5.08 11.88 5.46
C ASN A 36 -4.67 10.95 4.30
N PRO A 37 -5.57 10.61 3.37
CA PRO A 37 -5.27 9.76 2.22
C PRO A 37 -4.16 10.34 1.33
N ARG A 38 -3.98 11.67 1.33
CA ARG A 38 -2.91 12.37 0.61
C ARG A 38 -1.52 12.09 1.18
N VAL A 39 -1.42 11.59 2.42
CA VAL A 39 -0.17 11.19 3.07
C VAL A 39 0.01 9.67 3.02
N GLN A 40 -1.07 8.90 3.19
CA GLN A 40 -1.04 7.44 3.14
C GLN A 40 -0.64 6.91 1.76
N PHE A 41 -1.17 7.48 0.68
CA PHE A 41 -0.86 7.07 -0.69
C PHE A 41 0.65 7.14 -1.01
N PRO A 42 1.33 8.30 -0.89
CA PRO A 42 2.75 8.38 -1.19
C PRO A 42 3.62 7.60 -0.20
N ALA A 43 3.14 7.34 1.03
CA ALA A 43 3.82 6.45 1.97
C ALA A 43 3.81 5.01 1.42
N VAL A 44 2.62 4.43 1.23
CA VAL A 44 2.47 3.06 0.70
C VAL A 44 3.16 2.91 -0.65
N ALA A 45 3.00 3.86 -1.58
CA ALA A 45 3.65 3.82 -2.89
C ALA A 45 5.18 3.75 -2.81
N LYS A 46 5.81 4.38 -1.80
CA LYS A 46 7.26 4.31 -1.57
C LYS A 46 7.72 2.96 -1.00
N ALA A 47 6.84 2.24 -0.29
CA ALA A 47 7.15 0.92 0.24
C ALA A 47 7.02 -0.21 -0.80
N LEU A 48 6.34 0.05 -1.92
CA LEU A 48 6.16 -0.96 -2.97
C LEU A 48 7.46 -1.16 -3.78
N PRO A 49 7.74 -2.40 -4.22
CA PRO A 49 8.75 -2.65 -5.24
C PRO A 49 8.44 -1.85 -6.51
N ARG A 50 9.49 -1.30 -7.15
CA ARG A 50 9.36 -0.47 -8.35
C ARG A 50 8.58 -1.18 -9.47
N ASP A 51 8.89 -2.45 -9.72
CA ASP A 51 8.22 -3.26 -10.76
C ASP A 51 6.75 -3.54 -10.44
N LEU A 52 6.39 -3.53 -9.15
CA LEU A 52 5.00 -3.65 -8.72
C LEU A 52 4.24 -2.37 -9.06
N TYR A 53 4.77 -1.23 -8.59
CA TYR A 53 4.20 0.10 -8.82
C TYR A 53 4.06 0.42 -10.31
N MET A 54 5.07 0.09 -11.12
CA MET A 54 5.06 0.38 -12.55
C MET A 54 3.98 -0.37 -13.32
N SER A 55 3.58 -1.58 -12.91
CA SER A 55 2.49 -2.27 -13.61
C SER A 55 1.11 -1.72 -13.25
N ILE A 56 0.95 -1.19 -12.03
CA ILE A 56 -0.37 -0.77 -11.52
C ILE A 56 -0.62 0.71 -11.80
N ALA A 57 0.43 1.53 -11.87
CA ALA A 57 0.34 2.96 -12.12
C ALA A 57 -0.48 3.32 -13.37
N PRO A 58 -0.28 2.68 -14.56
CA PRO A 58 -1.04 3.03 -15.75
C PRO A 58 -2.56 2.90 -15.58
N GLY A 59 -3.03 1.89 -14.83
CA GLY A 59 -4.46 1.68 -14.57
C GLY A 59 -5.04 2.57 -13.48
N MET A 60 -4.20 3.12 -12.61
CA MET A 60 -4.60 3.90 -11.45
C MET A 60 -4.76 5.39 -11.76
N PHE A 61 -3.97 5.91 -12.71
CA PHE A 61 -3.98 7.33 -13.11
C PHE A 61 -4.89 7.62 -14.32
N HIS A 62 -5.49 6.59 -14.93
CA HIS A 62 -6.37 6.75 -16.11
C HIS A 62 -7.83 7.10 -15.72
N SER A 63 -8.19 7.00 -14.44
CA SER A 63 -9.51 7.37 -13.95
C SER A 63 -9.37 8.62 -13.06
N ASP A 64 -10.35 9.51 -13.06
CA ASP A 64 -10.39 10.64 -12.12
C ASP A 64 -10.73 10.08 -10.72
N VAL A 65 -9.71 9.53 -10.06
CA VAL A 65 -9.87 8.73 -8.83
C VAL A 65 -9.98 9.67 -7.63
N SER A 66 -11.18 9.75 -7.04
CA SER A 66 -11.43 10.48 -5.80
C SER A 66 -10.71 9.88 -4.58
N GLU A 67 -10.44 8.57 -4.61
CA GLU A 67 -9.82 7.79 -3.51
C GLU A 67 -8.58 7.01 -3.99
N PRO A 68 -7.42 7.68 -4.14
CA PRO A 68 -6.22 7.07 -4.72
C PRO A 68 -5.64 5.94 -3.85
N TYR A 69 -5.81 6.02 -2.53
CA TYR A 69 -5.35 4.99 -1.60
C TYR A 69 -6.14 3.67 -1.74
N GLU A 70 -7.48 3.75 -1.76
CA GLU A 70 -8.32 2.57 -1.93
C GLU A 70 -8.14 1.92 -3.30
N THR A 71 -7.92 2.74 -4.33
CA THR A 71 -7.65 2.24 -5.69
C THR A 71 -6.29 1.53 -5.75
N LEU A 72 -5.27 2.06 -5.08
CA LEU A 72 -3.97 1.42 -4.94
C LEU A 72 -4.08 0.06 -4.23
N LYS A 73 -4.81 0.02 -3.11
CA LYS A 73 -5.07 -1.21 -2.35
C LYS A 73 -5.73 -2.28 -3.21
N LYS A 74 -6.80 -1.92 -3.92
CA LYS A 74 -7.49 -2.84 -4.86
C LYS A 74 -6.58 -3.31 -5.99
N ALA A 75 -5.76 -2.43 -6.58
CA ALA A 75 -4.86 -2.80 -7.67
C ALA A 75 -3.78 -3.79 -7.23
N ILE A 76 -3.21 -3.59 -6.05
CA ILE A 76 -2.19 -4.49 -5.47
C ILE A 76 -2.83 -5.84 -5.10
N LEU A 77 -4.01 -5.83 -4.47
CA LEU A 77 -4.74 -7.06 -4.13
C LEU A 77 -5.12 -7.84 -5.39
N LYS A 78 -5.60 -7.18 -6.45
CA LYS A 78 -5.91 -7.83 -7.73
C LYS A 78 -4.68 -8.47 -8.36
N ARG A 79 -3.51 -7.82 -8.27
CA ARG A 79 -2.25 -8.39 -8.79
C ARG A 79 -1.74 -9.54 -7.91
N GLY A 80 -1.95 -9.47 -6.60
CA GLY A 80 -1.70 -10.56 -5.66
C GLY A 80 -2.53 -11.81 -5.97
N ASP A 81 -3.84 -11.64 -6.15
CA ASP A 81 -4.78 -12.72 -6.51
C ASP A 81 -4.41 -13.40 -7.84
N LEU A 82 -4.02 -12.61 -8.85
CA LEU A 82 -3.53 -13.16 -10.13
C LEU A 82 -2.25 -14.00 -9.95
N THR A 83 -1.36 -13.60 -9.04
CA THR A 83 -0.11 -14.34 -8.77
C THR A 83 -0.38 -15.61 -7.98
N ASP A 84 -1.31 -15.58 -7.03
CA ASP A 84 -1.73 -16.76 -6.24
C ASP A 84 -2.37 -17.83 -7.13
N ARG A 85 -3.28 -17.41 -8.03
CA ARG A 85 -3.90 -18.30 -9.03
C ARG A 85 -2.90 -18.89 -10.03
N GLN A 86 -1.88 -18.13 -10.44
CA GLN A 86 -0.80 -18.67 -11.29
C GLN A 86 0.09 -19.69 -10.59
N ARG A 87 0.16 -19.69 -9.27
CA ARG A 87 0.94 -20.69 -8.49
C ARG A 87 0.16 -21.97 -8.20
N LEU A 88 -1.16 -21.96 -8.44
CA LEU A 88 -2.05 -23.09 -8.17
C LEU A 88 -2.34 -23.95 -9.42
N ASP A 89 -1.66 -23.69 -10.55
CA ASP A 89 -1.70 -24.51 -11.76
C ASP A 89 -0.49 -25.46 -11.83
#